data_AF-A0A508TBV2-F1
#
_entry.id   AF-A0A508TBV2-F1
#
_cell.length_a   1.000
_cell.length_b   1.000
_cell.length_c   1.000
_cell.angle_alpha   90.00
_cell.angle_beta   90.00
_cell.angle_gamma   90.00
#
_symmetry.space_group_name_H-M   'P 1'
#
loop_
_entity.id
_entity.type
_entity.pdbx_description
1 polymer ?
#
loop_
_entity_poly.entity_id
_entity_poly.type
_entity_poly.pdbx_seq_one_letter_code
_entity_poly.pdbx_strand_id
1 'polypeptide(L)'
;MYAVWDTGLIMHTVYAWGTYVTRLQTGWLDGRDISALEGGTPVDWATEAHRFVETAYDIPADGNLGDAYYAKMIPVVDRQLALGGVRLAHVLTDALRNADSCH
;
A
#
# COMPACT_ATOMS: atom_id res chain seq x y z
N MET A 1 -15.78 7.42 -6.92
CA MET A 1 -15.14 7.30 -5.60
C MET A 1 -13.92 6.39 -5.62
N TYR A 2 -13.98 5.24 -6.28
CA TYR A 2 -12.82 4.35 -6.53
C TYR A 2 -11.64 5.07 -7.24
N ALA A 3 -11.92 5.85 -8.29
CA ALA A 3 -10.89 6.52 -9.11
C ALA A 3 -10.02 7.56 -8.36
N VAL A 4 -10.50 8.15 -7.25
CA VAL A 4 -9.69 9.09 -6.46
C VAL A 4 -8.57 8.34 -5.73
N TRP A 5 -8.87 7.15 -5.23
CA TRP A 5 -7.91 6.32 -4.52
C TRP A 5 -6.98 5.58 -5.47
N ASP A 6 -7.53 5.05 -6.56
CA ASP A 6 -6.79 4.23 -7.53
C ASP A 6 -5.87 5.06 -8.44
N THR A 7 -6.20 6.33 -8.66
CA THR A 7 -5.50 7.16 -9.65
C THR A 7 -5.26 8.59 -9.16
N GLY A 8 -6.25 9.22 -8.52
CA GLY A 8 -6.17 10.62 -8.10
C GLY A 8 -5.07 10.92 -7.08
N LEU A 9 -5.01 10.17 -5.98
CA LEU A 9 -4.01 10.37 -4.92
C LEU A 9 -2.59 10.05 -5.41
N ILE A 10 -2.45 8.98 -6.20
CA ILE A 10 -1.16 8.54 -6.72
C ILE A 10 -0.63 9.56 -7.74
N MET A 11 -1.44 10.04 -8.68
CA MET A 11 -1.02 11.05 -9.64
C MET A 11 -0.77 12.42 -9.00
N HIS A 12 -1.44 12.75 -7.89
CA HIS A 12 -1.17 13.97 -7.12
C HIS A 12 0.19 13.91 -6.39
N THR A 13 0.67 12.71 -6.04
CA THR A 13 1.97 12.55 -5.37
C THR A 13 3.16 12.68 -6.32
N VAL A 14 3.08 12.06 -7.51
CA VAL A 14 4.15 12.01 -8.49
C VAL A 14 3.58 11.59 -9.85
N TYR A 15 4.11 12.18 -10.93
CA TYR A 15 3.74 11.88 -12.32
C TYR A 15 4.21 10.51 -12.83
N ALA A 16 4.98 9.74 -12.05
CA ALA A 16 5.57 8.47 -12.47
C ALA A 16 5.65 7.43 -11.35
N TRP A 17 5.30 6.19 -11.65
CA TRP A 17 5.34 5.06 -10.69
C TRP A 17 6.74 4.76 -10.14
N GLY A 18 7.79 4.96 -10.94
CA GLY A 18 9.17 4.70 -10.51
C GLY A 18 9.62 5.59 -9.34
N THR A 19 9.21 6.86 -9.31
CA THR A 19 9.53 7.77 -8.20
C THR A 19 8.70 7.45 -6.96
N TYR A 20 7.51 6.86 -7.12
CA TYR A 20 6.71 6.37 -6.00
C TYR A 20 7.37 5.17 -5.31
N VAL A 21 7.96 4.25 -6.07
CA VAL A 21 8.74 3.14 -5.49
C VAL A 21 9.90 3.67 -4.66
N THR A 22 10.65 4.65 -5.17
CA THR A 22 11.73 5.29 -4.40
C THR A 22 11.19 5.93 -3.12
N ARG A 23 10.07 6.66 -3.19
CA ARG A 23 9.41 7.24 -2.00
C ARG A 23 9.04 6.18 -0.97
N LEU A 24 8.51 5.03 -1.40
CA LEU A 24 8.19 3.94 -0.48
C LEU A 24 9.46 3.35 0.13
N GLN A 25 10.51 3.13 -0.66
CA GLN A 25 11.78 2.57 -0.20
C GLN A 25 12.50 3.48 0.80
N THR A 26 12.61 4.78 0.51
CA THR A 26 13.34 5.74 1.36
C THR A 26 12.47 6.37 2.44
N GLY A 27 11.15 6.24 2.35
CA GLY A 27 10.20 6.86 3.27
C GLY A 27 9.58 5.85 4.21
N TRP A 28 8.71 4.97 3.69
CA TRP A 28 7.98 4.04 4.53
C TRP A 28 8.83 2.82 4.89
N LEU A 29 9.57 2.23 3.97
CA LEU A 29 10.29 0.98 4.25
C LEU A 29 11.61 1.20 5.00
N ASP A 30 12.14 2.43 5.02
CA ASP A 30 13.42 2.73 5.64
C ASP A 30 13.44 2.38 7.14
N GLY A 31 14.47 1.63 7.55
CA GLY A 31 14.64 1.15 8.92
C GLY A 31 13.61 0.13 9.43
N ARG A 32 12.66 -0.34 8.60
CA ARG A 32 11.68 -1.36 9.00
C ARG A 32 12.18 -2.77 8.74
N ASP A 33 11.88 -3.67 9.68
CA ASP A 33 12.12 -5.10 9.50
C ASP A 33 11.08 -5.68 8.53
N ILE A 34 11.53 -5.97 7.31
CA ILE A 34 10.69 -6.52 6.23
C ILE A 34 10.15 -7.92 6.58
N SER A 35 10.91 -8.71 7.34
CA SER A 35 10.51 -10.08 7.70
C SER A 35 9.31 -10.11 8.65
N ALA A 36 9.12 -9.04 9.42
CA ALA A 36 7.93 -8.87 10.27
C ALA A 36 6.68 -8.47 9.46
N LEU A 37 6.83 -8.07 8.19
CA LEU A 37 5.76 -7.51 7.35
C LEU A 37 5.23 -8.48 6.29
N GLU A 38 5.99 -9.53 5.98
CA GLU A 38 5.65 -10.53 4.96
C GLU A 38 4.63 -11.59 5.43
N GLY A 39 4.42 -11.72 6.74
CA GLY A 39 3.55 -12.75 7.31
C GLY A 39 2.04 -12.51 7.13
N GLY A 40 1.27 -13.55 7.48
CA GLY A 40 -0.20 -13.57 7.42
C GLY A 40 -0.75 -14.23 6.15
N THR A 41 -2.06 -14.42 6.12
CA THR A 41 -2.78 -14.97 4.97
C THR A 41 -3.41 -13.86 4.12
N PRO A 42 -3.78 -14.13 2.85
CA PRO A 42 -4.55 -13.18 2.05
C PRO A 42 -5.83 -12.67 2.75
N VAL A 43 -6.45 -13.50 3.59
CA VAL A 43 -7.64 -13.11 4.39
C VAL A 43 -7.28 -12.13 5.50
N ASP A 44 -6.14 -12.34 6.17
CA ASP A 44 -5.64 -11.41 7.19
C ASP A 44 -5.31 -10.06 6.57
N TRP A 45 -4.69 -10.06 5.39
CA TRP A 45 -4.33 -8.85 4.65
C TRP A 45 -5.57 -8.07 4.21
N ALA A 46 -6.60 -8.77 3.71
CA ALA A 46 -7.88 -8.16 3.35
C ALA A 46 -8.57 -7.56 4.57
N THR A 47 -8.55 -8.25 5.71
CA THR A 47 -9.12 -7.78 6.97
C THR A 47 -8.37 -6.55 7.50
N GLU A 48 -7.04 -6.54 7.42
CA GLU A 48 -6.22 -5.37 7.79
C GLU A 48 -6.55 -4.16 6.91
N ALA A 49 -6.60 -4.34 5.59
CA ALA A 49 -6.94 -3.29 4.66
C ALA A 49 -8.36 -2.74 4.91
N HIS A 50 -9.31 -3.63 5.22
CA HIS A 50 -10.70 -3.25 5.48
C HIS A 50 -10.87 -2.32 6.68
N ARG A 51 -10.00 -2.40 7.69
CA ARG A 51 -10.05 -1.49 8.87
C ARG A 51 -9.80 -0.03 8.49
N PHE A 52 -9.15 0.24 7.37
CA PHE A 52 -8.90 1.60 6.89
C PHE A 52 -10.06 2.17 6.08
N VAL A 53 -11.12 1.39 5.81
CA VAL A 53 -12.33 1.86 5.12
C VAL A 53 -12.94 3.02 5.88
N GLU A 54 -13.14 2.93 7.19
CA GLU A 54 -13.73 4.04 7.96
C GLU A 54 -12.93 5.34 7.82
N THR A 55 -11.60 5.25 7.81
CA THR A 55 -10.74 6.41 7.57
C THR A 55 -10.85 6.91 6.14
N ALA A 56 -10.93 6.01 5.15
CA ALA A 56 -11.06 6.39 3.75
C ALA A 56 -12.36 7.12 3.44
N TYR A 57 -13.45 6.78 4.15
CA TYR A 57 -14.77 7.41 3.99
C TYR A 57 -14.98 8.62 4.92
N ASP A 58 -13.99 9.01 5.74
CA ASP A 58 -14.00 10.24 6.53
C ASP A 58 -13.74 11.46 5.63
N ILE A 59 -14.76 11.80 4.85
CA ILE A 59 -14.75 12.85 3.83
C ILE A 59 -15.39 14.12 4.40
N PRO A 60 -14.78 15.30 4.20
CA PRO A 60 -15.40 16.58 4.54
C PRO A 60 -16.82 16.70 3.97
N ALA A 61 -17.76 17.22 4.78
CA ALA A 61 -19.17 17.34 4.40
C ALA A 61 -19.41 18.25 3.17
N ASP A 62 -18.45 19.10 2.83
CA ASP A 62 -18.45 19.96 1.64
C ASP A 62 -17.96 19.25 0.37
N GLY A 63 -17.54 17.99 0.46
CA GLY A 63 -17.11 17.17 -0.68
C GLY A 63 -15.76 17.56 -1.29
N ASN A 64 -15.08 18.56 -0.73
CA ASN A 64 -13.78 19.02 -1.23
C ASN A 64 -12.66 18.12 -0.71
N LEU A 65 -12.29 17.14 -1.54
CA LEU A 65 -11.09 16.31 -1.35
C LEU A 65 -9.83 17.12 -1.75
N GLY A 66 -9.58 18.22 -1.05
CA GLY A 66 -8.41 19.07 -1.25
C GLY A 66 -7.16 18.54 -0.54
N ASP A 67 -6.13 19.39 -0.48
CA ASP A 67 -4.81 19.06 0.09
C ASP A 67 -4.87 18.49 1.52
N ALA A 68 -5.85 18.91 2.33
CA ALA A 68 -6.02 18.42 3.69
C ALA A 68 -6.43 16.93 3.74
N TYR A 69 -7.33 16.51 2.85
CA TYR A 69 -7.71 15.11 2.73
C TYR A 69 -6.54 14.29 2.18
N TYR A 70 -5.86 14.83 1.17
CA TYR A 70 -4.65 14.22 0.61
C TYR A 70 -3.57 13.99 1.67
N ALA A 71 -3.22 15.02 2.45
CA ALA A 71 -2.20 14.94 3.49
C ALA A 71 -2.55 13.92 4.59
N LYS A 72 -3.85 13.75 4.86
CA LYS A 72 -4.36 12.76 5.83
C LYS A 72 -4.31 11.32 5.29
N MET A 73 -4.64 11.12 4.02
CA MET A 73 -4.75 9.78 3.44
C MET A 73 -3.43 9.24 2.90
N ILE A 74 -2.51 10.12 2.47
CA ILE A 74 -1.29 9.66 1.81
C ILE A 74 -0.41 8.72 2.67
N PRO A 75 -0.29 8.86 4.01
CA PRO A 75 0.46 7.90 4.82
C PRO A 75 -0.20 6.51 4.87
N VAL A 76 -1.53 6.46 4.77
CA VAL A 76 -2.29 5.19 4.71
C VAL A 76 -2.05 4.50 3.38
N VAL A 77 -2.08 5.26 2.28
CA VAL A 77 -1.78 4.76 0.93
C VAL A 77 -0.33 4.25 0.86
N ASP A 78 0.64 5.05 1.33
CA ASP A 78 2.06 4.66 1.36
C ASP A 78 2.26 3.35 2.13
N ARG A 79 1.59 3.18 3.27
CA ARG A 79 1.60 1.94 4.05
C ARG A 79 1.07 0.75 3.25
N GLN A 80 -0.13 0.87 2.68
CA GLN A 80 -0.78 -0.26 2.02
C GLN A 80 -0.02 -0.71 0.77
N LEU A 81 0.54 0.23 0.01
CA LEU A 81 1.37 -0.09 -1.15
C LEU A 81 2.69 -0.75 -0.75
N ALA A 82 3.34 -0.28 0.31
CA ALA A 82 4.56 -0.89 0.81
C ALA A 82 4.31 -2.34 1.32
N LEU A 83 3.26 -2.54 2.11
CA LEU A 83 2.88 -3.88 2.59
C LEU A 83 2.51 -4.83 1.44
N GLY A 84 1.75 -4.33 0.46
CA GLY A 84 1.39 -5.12 -0.73
C GLY A 84 2.63 -5.56 -1.52
N GLY A 85 3.61 -4.67 -1.70
CA GLY A 85 4.87 -5.00 -2.36
C GLY A 85 5.68 -6.06 -1.63
N VAL A 86 5.83 -5.93 -0.31
CA VAL A 86 6.55 -6.92 0.52
C VAL A 86 5.87 -8.29 0.47
N ARG A 87 4.55 -8.34 0.67
CA ARG A 87 3.78 -9.58 0.66
C ARG A 87 3.78 -10.27 -0.70
N LEU A 88 3.69 -9.50 -1.78
CA LEU A 88 3.79 -10.04 -3.14
C LEU A 88 5.18 -10.66 -3.39
N ALA A 89 6.26 -9.97 -3.00
CA ALA A 89 7.61 -10.49 -3.14
C ALA A 89 7.80 -11.80 -2.37
N HIS A 90 7.24 -11.90 -1.16
CA HIS A 90 7.26 -13.12 -0.36
C HIS A 90 6.52 -14.27 -1.07
N VAL A 91 5.27 -14.06 -1.50
CA VAL A 91 4.47 -15.07 -2.21
C VAL A 91 5.18 -15.58 -3.47
N LEU A 92 5.78 -14.67 -4.25
CA LEU A 92 6.53 -15.04 -5.45
C LEU A 92 7.78 -15.85 -5.10
N THR A 93 8.52 -15.44 -4.07
CA THR A 93 9.73 -16.15 -3.63
C THR A 93 9.40 -17.56 -3.17
N ASP A 94 8.34 -17.74 -2.38
CA ASP A 94 7.89 -19.03 -1.90
C ASP A 94 7.37 -19.93 -3.03
N ALA A 95 6.61 -19.37 -3.96
CA ALA A 95 6.13 -20.11 -5.14
C ALA A 95 7.28 -20.64 -5.99
N LEU A 96 8.31 -19.81 -6.22
CA LEU A 96 9.49 -20.19 -7.00
C LEU A 96 10.35 -21.25 -6.29
N ARG A 97 10.57 -21.10 -4.97
CA ARG A 97 11.30 -22.11 -4.17
C ARG A 97 10.61 -23.48 -4.18
N ASN A 98 9.29 -23.49 -4.08
CA ASN A 98 8.51 -24.72 -4.14
C ASN A 98 8.61 -25.41 -5.52
N ALA A 99 8.68 -24.62 -6.60
CA ALA A 99 8.88 -25.16 -7.95
C ALA A 99 10.25 -25.83 -8.12
N ASP A 100 11.31 -25.25 -7.56
CA ASP A 100 12.68 -25.81 -7.61
C ASP A 100 12.82 -27.09 -6.77
N SER A 101 12.02 -27.24 -5.70
CA SER A 101 12.03 -28.43 -4.83
C SER A 101 11.33 -29.66 -5.43
N CYS A 102 10.67 -29.51 -6.58
CA CYS A 102 9.94 -30.59 -7.26
C CYS A 102 10.77 -31.26 -8.38
N HIS A 103 12.10 -31.07 -8.37
CA HIS A 103 13.09 -31.73 -9.24
C HIS A 103 13.99 -32.66 -8.43
#